data_AF-A0A2G1XPY3-F1
#
_entry.id   AF-A0A2G1XPY3-F1
#
_cell.length_a   1.000
_cell.length_b   1.000
_cell.length_c   1.000
_cell.angle_alpha   90.00
_cell.angle_beta   90.00
_cell.angle_gamma   90.00
#
_symmetry.space_group_name_H-M   'P 1'
#
loop_
_entity.id
_entity.type
_entity.pdbx_description
1 polymer ?
#
loop_
_entity_poly.entity_id
_entity_poly.type
_entity_poly.pdbx_seq_one_letter_code
_entity_poly.pdbx_strand_id
1 'polypeptide(L)'
;MGAAVAAGDAIDFSPGAQIPVSGGAGGTAATQALASAAYRDGPVDQLLKANSDWATSEVKKPRISLFEPDFGEAFSRAVQQRMLASGRKPLIQSFGLEPQVIVEHCLAASRIRKQRDSRLTVIMVVFGLLFLPGVLLWLGVFQLRRSLAGAQDKRAGILGTVLLAALGVIAVIFMIKMPVDGFWGIYLRAMLIVPLIGGYAAKITCERTAKDLRERWNGLLDGSGIAAKIPEAVPRDPGHSTAEQLRQNLERLSAEQRSNVVFYAGPKGILGMGTRWGSWQLAEEIVPADPGKGINPFRSWDIVRAAHDQLKLLERTPINAGGLTAPHVEHWVVSPIGEGAGSVSRPGGTGGDSYQVRGSQLQDICDKQHFGSGDRHYLGVQFTLWDGQLVITLLINVTVLHKTLRIEVTGHALGPTHPLFNDRPKKRTKTVKKAVKFWETREFTLPVVPVKEVVRLAARAPLTWYPPLLEHWGGKLVLPEPFGLRHAWADKPWRHRFMADDAMRAATPVLRVVHEAALGVLADHGVSTERFGNRATFLSGAVQDPTPRQADVYNA
;
A
#
# COMPACT_ATOMS: atom_id res chain seq x y z
N MET A 1 44.36 35.40 24.26
CA MET A 1 43.72 34.06 24.40
C MET A 1 42.23 34.29 24.65
N GLY A 2 41.39 33.85 23.73
CA GLY A 2 39.93 34.02 23.77
C GLY A 2 39.35 33.60 22.42
N ALA A 3 38.61 32.50 22.40
CA ALA A 3 38.26 31.71 21.21
C ALA A 3 37.24 32.41 20.29
N ALA A 4 37.45 32.25 18.98
CA ALA A 4 36.48 32.57 17.94
C ALA A 4 35.48 31.42 17.80
N VAL A 5 34.20 31.70 18.08
CA VAL A 5 33.08 30.84 17.70
C VAL A 5 32.62 31.27 16.32
N ALA A 6 32.72 30.37 15.35
CA ALA A 6 32.19 30.57 14.00
C ALA A 6 30.66 30.63 14.04
N ALA A 7 30.08 31.79 13.74
CA ALA A 7 28.71 31.90 13.24
C ALA A 7 28.68 31.16 11.89
N GLY A 8 27.91 30.10 11.68
CA GLY A 8 26.48 30.00 11.98
C GLY A 8 25.77 30.20 10.65
N ASP A 9 25.49 29.09 9.96
CA ASP A 9 24.80 29.03 8.67
C ASP A 9 23.60 29.99 8.66
N ALA A 10 23.57 30.89 7.69
CA ALA A 10 22.45 31.78 7.46
C ALA A 10 21.21 30.94 7.15
N ILE A 11 20.29 30.84 8.11
CA ILE A 11 18.95 30.32 7.89
C ILE A 11 18.23 31.33 6.99
N ASP A 12 18.05 30.96 5.73
CA ASP A 12 17.30 31.72 4.74
C ASP A 12 15.80 31.72 5.11
N PHE A 13 15.27 32.89 5.47
CA PHE A 13 13.87 33.12 5.85
C PHE A 13 13.03 33.75 4.71
N SER A 14 13.52 33.71 3.46
CA SER A 14 12.64 34.01 2.32
C SER A 14 11.47 33.01 2.28
N PRO A 15 10.25 33.39 1.86
CA PRO A 15 9.12 32.46 1.70
C PRO A 15 9.40 31.55 0.49
N GLY A 16 10.42 30.70 0.60
CA GLY A 16 10.73 29.63 -0.31
C GLY A 16 9.72 28.51 -0.14
N ALA A 17 9.26 27.94 -1.24
CA ALA A 17 8.26 26.89 -1.26
C ALA A 17 8.77 25.67 -0.45
N GLN A 18 8.16 25.47 0.74
CA GLN A 18 8.53 24.38 1.64
C GLN A 18 8.23 23.04 0.97
N ILE A 19 9.22 22.14 0.95
CA ILE A 19 9.00 20.75 0.49
C ILE A 19 8.10 20.08 1.53
N PRO A 20 6.91 19.55 1.15
CA PRO A 20 6.08 18.79 2.06
C PRO A 20 6.91 17.64 2.61
N VAL A 21 7.14 17.67 3.91
CA VAL A 21 7.74 16.59 4.68
C VAL A 21 6.59 15.89 5.40
N SER A 22 5.82 15.13 4.65
CA SER A 22 4.80 14.23 5.20
C SER A 22 5.42 12.86 5.49
N GLY A 23 5.02 12.23 6.60
CA GLY A 23 5.49 10.89 7.00
C GLY A 23 6.62 10.83 8.03
N GLY A 24 7.00 11.95 8.66
CA GLY A 24 8.07 12.00 9.66
C GLY A 24 7.73 11.44 11.05
N ALA A 25 6.45 11.25 11.40
CA ALA A 25 6.05 10.77 12.73
C ALA A 25 4.58 10.29 12.86
N GLY A 26 3.79 10.23 11.78
CA GLY A 26 2.32 10.09 11.88
C GLY A 26 1.68 8.89 11.18
N GLY A 27 2.46 8.08 10.45
CA GLY A 27 1.91 6.94 9.71
C GLY A 27 1.77 5.70 10.58
N THR A 28 0.65 4.99 10.47
CA THR A 28 0.44 3.70 11.15
C THR A 28 1.44 2.64 10.70
N ALA A 29 1.75 1.63 11.52
CA ALA A 29 2.59 0.49 11.13
C ALA A 29 2.12 -0.17 9.83
N ALA A 30 0.80 -0.24 9.60
CA ALA A 30 0.24 -0.71 8.32
C ALA A 30 0.62 0.18 7.13
N THR A 31 0.61 1.51 7.33
CA THR A 31 1.07 2.49 6.33
C THR A 31 2.55 2.29 6.04
N GLN A 32 3.38 2.17 7.07
CA GLN A 32 4.83 2.02 6.92
C GLN A 32 5.22 0.69 6.26
N ALA A 33 4.56 -0.41 6.63
CA ALA A 33 4.77 -1.72 6.02
C ALA A 33 4.50 -1.70 4.51
N LEU A 34 3.38 -1.11 4.08
CA LEU A 34 3.04 -0.99 2.65
C LEU A 34 3.91 0.04 1.93
N ALA A 35 4.26 1.16 2.56
CA ALA A 35 5.19 2.14 2.00
C ALA A 35 6.58 1.52 1.77
N SER A 36 7.02 0.59 2.63
CA SER A 36 8.28 -0.12 2.49
C SER A 36 8.39 -0.88 1.15
N ALA A 37 7.25 -1.34 0.61
CA ALA A 37 7.20 -2.05 -0.67
C ALA A 37 7.77 -1.23 -1.83
N ALA A 38 7.65 0.10 -1.77
CA ALA A 38 8.20 1.00 -2.78
C ALA A 38 9.73 0.92 -2.90
N TYR A 39 10.43 0.48 -1.85
CA TYR A 39 11.91 0.46 -1.77
C TYR A 39 12.51 -0.94 -1.92
N ARG A 40 11.68 -1.98 -2.01
CA ARG A 40 12.13 -3.36 -2.05
C ARG A 40 12.83 -3.74 -3.36
N ASP A 41 13.79 -4.64 -3.22
CA ASP A 41 14.44 -5.32 -4.31
C ASP A 41 14.03 -6.80 -4.38
N GLY A 42 14.03 -7.38 -5.57
CA GLY A 42 13.67 -8.78 -5.80
C GLY A 42 12.70 -8.99 -6.98
N PRO A 43 12.41 -10.26 -7.30
CA PRO A 43 11.50 -10.58 -8.38
C PRO A 43 10.07 -10.13 -8.05
N VAL A 44 9.37 -9.57 -9.06
CA VAL A 44 7.99 -9.05 -8.94
C VAL A 44 7.02 -10.15 -8.51
N ASP A 45 7.28 -11.39 -8.91
CA ASP A 45 6.47 -12.56 -8.56
C ASP A 45 6.32 -12.79 -7.05
N GLN A 46 7.22 -12.23 -6.22
CA GLN A 46 7.06 -12.28 -4.77
C GLN A 46 5.78 -11.57 -4.30
N LEU A 47 5.31 -10.55 -5.03
CA LEU A 47 4.08 -9.84 -4.68
C LEU A 47 2.84 -10.73 -4.84
N LEU A 48 2.87 -11.68 -5.78
CA LEU A 48 1.77 -12.63 -6.00
C LEU A 48 1.50 -13.51 -4.77
N LYS A 49 2.50 -13.67 -3.88
CA LYS A 49 2.33 -14.38 -2.61
C LYS A 49 1.45 -13.63 -1.61
N ALA A 50 1.26 -12.33 -1.80
CA ALA A 50 0.38 -11.49 -1.00
C ALA A 50 -1.03 -11.36 -1.60
N ASN A 51 -1.35 -12.11 -2.66
CA ASN A 51 -2.72 -12.18 -3.18
C ASN A 51 -3.63 -12.81 -2.13
N SER A 52 -4.79 -12.19 -1.92
CA SER A 52 -5.83 -12.68 -1.03
C SER A 52 -6.97 -13.31 -1.84
N ASP A 53 -7.87 -14.03 -1.14
CA ASP A 53 -9.08 -14.60 -1.74
C ASP A 53 -9.97 -13.52 -2.40
N TRP A 54 -9.84 -12.26 -1.96
CA TRP A 54 -10.70 -11.15 -2.38
C TRP A 54 -10.10 -10.28 -3.49
N ALA A 55 -8.77 -10.21 -3.55
CA ALA A 55 -8.03 -9.32 -4.44
C ALA A 55 -6.78 -10.02 -5.01
N THR A 56 -6.82 -10.26 -6.32
CA THR A 56 -5.75 -10.93 -7.07
C THR A 56 -5.02 -9.94 -7.98
N SER A 57 -3.73 -9.74 -7.71
CA SER A 57 -2.84 -9.00 -8.61
C SER A 57 -2.30 -9.94 -9.68
N GLU A 58 -2.08 -9.42 -10.89
CA GLU A 58 -1.50 -10.18 -12.02
C GLU A 58 -0.17 -9.55 -12.45
N VAL A 59 0.85 -10.37 -12.72
CA VAL A 59 2.12 -9.92 -13.31
C VAL A 59 2.16 -10.31 -14.78
N LYS A 60 2.12 -9.30 -15.66
CA LYS A 60 2.35 -9.52 -17.10
C LYS A 60 3.82 -9.80 -17.32
N LYS A 61 4.13 -10.99 -17.84
CA LYS A 61 5.51 -11.44 -18.08
C LYS A 61 6.26 -10.52 -19.05
N PRO A 62 7.56 -10.27 -18.83
CA PRO A 62 8.40 -9.55 -19.77
C PRO A 62 8.53 -10.32 -21.09
N ARG A 63 8.53 -9.60 -22.21
CA ARG A 63 8.97 -10.14 -23.52
C ARG A 63 10.48 -10.28 -23.58
N ILE A 64 11.20 -9.38 -22.91
CA ILE A 64 12.66 -9.39 -22.77
C ILE A 64 13.03 -9.27 -21.29
N SER A 65 13.72 -10.27 -20.75
CA SER A 65 14.14 -10.32 -19.34
C SER A 65 15.09 -9.17 -18.95
N LEU A 66 15.83 -8.59 -19.90
CA LEU A 66 16.65 -7.40 -19.67
C LEU A 66 15.84 -6.15 -19.30
N PHE A 67 14.55 -6.13 -19.64
CA PHE A 67 13.67 -5.01 -19.35
C PHE A 67 12.68 -5.32 -18.23
N GLU A 68 12.79 -6.44 -17.52
CA GLU A 68 11.91 -6.75 -16.38
C GLU A 68 12.04 -5.71 -15.26
N PRO A 69 10.96 -5.19 -14.65
CA PRO A 69 11.04 -4.30 -13.49
C PRO A 69 11.45 -5.05 -12.22
N ASP A 70 12.08 -4.33 -11.30
CA ASP A 70 12.29 -4.81 -9.94
C ASP A 70 10.98 -4.75 -9.13
N PHE A 71 10.84 -5.52 -8.05
CA PHE A 71 9.64 -5.55 -7.21
C PHE A 71 9.16 -4.14 -6.85
N GLY A 72 10.03 -3.33 -6.25
CA GLY A 72 9.64 -2.00 -5.79
C GLY A 72 9.36 -1.04 -6.93
N GLU A 73 9.97 -1.25 -8.10
CA GLU A 73 9.69 -0.46 -9.29
C GLU A 73 8.32 -0.78 -9.88
N ALA A 74 7.98 -2.08 -10.00
CA ALA A 74 6.67 -2.52 -10.47
C ALA A 74 5.55 -2.04 -9.53
N PHE A 75 5.76 -2.16 -8.21
CA PHE A 75 4.84 -1.67 -7.21
C PHE A 75 4.64 -0.14 -7.30
N SER A 76 5.73 0.64 -7.27
CA SER A 76 5.64 2.11 -7.33
C SER A 76 4.97 2.61 -8.60
N ARG A 77 5.23 2.00 -9.76
CA ARG A 77 4.57 2.37 -11.02
C ARG A 77 3.10 2.02 -11.03
N ALA A 78 2.73 0.81 -10.60
CA ALA A 78 1.33 0.39 -10.56
C ALA A 78 0.50 1.28 -9.61
N VAL A 79 1.05 1.61 -8.44
CA VAL A 79 0.43 2.52 -7.47
C VAL A 79 0.27 3.93 -8.06
N GLN A 80 1.32 4.51 -8.67
CA GLN A 80 1.25 5.82 -9.32
C GLN A 80 0.20 5.85 -10.44
N GLN A 81 0.20 4.84 -11.31
CA GLN A 81 -0.76 4.76 -12.41
C GLN A 81 -2.20 4.61 -11.87
N ARG A 82 -2.41 3.81 -10.83
CA ARG A 82 -3.76 3.55 -10.33
C ARG A 82 -4.31 4.66 -9.42
N MET A 83 -3.45 5.41 -8.74
CA MET A 83 -3.84 6.39 -7.72
C MET A 83 -3.64 7.85 -8.13
N LEU A 84 -2.78 8.14 -9.12
CA LEU A 84 -2.51 9.52 -9.56
C LEU A 84 -2.81 9.79 -11.04
N ALA A 85 -2.99 8.75 -11.88
CA ALA A 85 -3.21 9.00 -13.30
C ALA A 85 -4.53 9.75 -13.57
N SER A 86 -4.48 10.67 -14.52
CA SER A 86 -5.66 11.35 -15.07
C SER A 86 -6.62 10.32 -15.67
N GLY A 87 -7.89 10.35 -15.25
CA GLY A 87 -8.91 9.39 -15.72
C GLY A 87 -8.89 8.04 -15.01
N ARG A 88 -8.18 7.91 -13.87
CA ARG A 88 -8.25 6.70 -13.03
C ARG A 88 -9.67 6.41 -12.58
N LYS A 89 -9.98 5.12 -12.44
CA LYS A 89 -11.23 4.66 -11.81
C LYS A 89 -11.29 5.11 -10.33
N PRO A 90 -12.49 5.30 -9.75
CA PRO A 90 -12.61 5.58 -8.32
C PRO A 90 -11.94 4.51 -7.45
N LEU A 91 -11.40 4.93 -6.31
CA LEU A 91 -10.72 4.06 -5.35
C LEU A 91 -11.66 3.63 -4.23
N ILE A 92 -11.41 2.45 -3.68
CA ILE A 92 -11.98 1.98 -2.42
C ILE A 92 -11.19 2.60 -1.25
N GLN A 93 -11.89 2.91 -0.16
CA GLN A 93 -11.29 3.43 1.05
C GLN A 93 -10.33 2.39 1.67
N SER A 94 -9.20 2.89 2.15
CA SER A 94 -8.16 2.08 2.78
C SER A 94 -8.10 2.41 4.27
N PHE A 95 -8.97 1.76 5.05
CA PHE A 95 -9.08 2.03 6.48
C PHE A 95 -7.82 1.65 7.26
N GLY A 96 -7.51 2.41 8.31
CA GLY A 96 -6.35 2.18 9.19
C GLY A 96 -4.98 2.43 8.55
N LEU A 97 -4.94 2.96 7.33
CA LEU A 97 -3.70 3.40 6.68
C LEU A 97 -3.90 4.74 5.97
N GLU A 98 -2.79 5.39 5.61
CA GLU A 98 -2.79 6.64 4.86
C GLU A 98 -2.28 6.41 3.43
N PRO A 99 -3.18 6.34 2.42
CA PRO A 99 -2.80 6.07 1.03
C PRO A 99 -1.89 7.14 0.44
N GLN A 100 -2.08 8.39 0.87
CA GLN A 100 -1.27 9.52 0.42
C GLN A 100 0.20 9.29 0.74
N VAL A 101 0.53 8.92 1.99
CA VAL A 101 1.92 8.64 2.42
C VAL A 101 2.55 7.51 1.59
N ILE A 102 1.80 6.45 1.28
CA ILE A 102 2.30 5.32 0.46
C ILE A 102 2.61 5.79 -0.97
N VAL A 103 1.75 6.61 -1.57
CA VAL A 103 1.97 7.19 -2.90
C VAL A 103 3.18 8.11 -2.88
N GLU A 104 3.34 8.90 -1.82
CA GLU A 104 4.46 9.79 -1.63
C GLU A 104 5.80 9.04 -1.58
N HIS A 105 5.86 7.92 -0.85
CA HIS A 105 7.01 7.02 -0.86
C HIS A 105 7.26 6.38 -2.22
N CYS A 106 6.21 6.02 -2.96
CA CYS A 106 6.33 5.53 -4.32
C CYS A 106 6.96 6.58 -5.26
N LEU A 107 6.55 7.85 -5.16
CA LEU A 107 7.12 8.95 -5.94
C LEU A 107 8.59 9.18 -5.56
N ALA A 108 8.90 9.22 -4.27
CA ALA A 108 10.27 9.37 -3.78
C ALA A 108 11.18 8.23 -4.27
N ALA A 109 10.71 6.98 -4.23
CA ALA A 109 11.45 5.82 -4.72
C ALA A 109 11.62 5.86 -6.25
N SER A 110 10.59 6.24 -7.01
CA SER A 110 10.68 6.45 -8.45
C SER A 110 11.70 7.53 -8.82
N ARG A 111 11.79 8.62 -8.04
CA ARG A 111 12.78 9.68 -8.26
C ARG A 111 14.22 9.20 -8.06
N ILE A 112 14.48 8.44 -6.99
CA ILE A 112 15.80 7.84 -6.74
C ILE A 112 16.22 6.92 -7.90
N ARG A 113 15.27 6.11 -8.41
CA ARG A 113 15.49 5.26 -9.58
C ARG A 113 15.73 6.07 -10.84
N LYS A 114 14.94 7.13 -11.09
CA LYS A 114 15.12 8.04 -12.23
C LYS A 114 16.49 8.71 -12.21
N GLN A 115 16.96 9.17 -11.05
CA GLN A 115 18.30 9.76 -10.91
C GLN A 115 19.40 8.74 -11.19
N ARG A 116 19.25 7.49 -10.70
CA ARG A 116 20.15 6.37 -11.05
C ARG A 116 20.14 6.14 -12.56
N ASP A 117 18.96 6.04 -13.16
CA ASP A 117 18.80 5.70 -14.57
C ASP A 117 19.33 6.82 -15.46
N SER A 118 19.14 8.11 -15.13
CA SER A 118 19.79 9.22 -15.84
C SER A 118 21.33 9.13 -15.79
N ARG A 119 21.91 8.79 -14.63
CA ARG A 119 23.37 8.58 -14.51
C ARG A 119 23.83 7.37 -15.33
N LEU A 120 23.08 6.27 -15.29
CA LEU A 120 23.38 5.07 -16.08
C LEU A 120 23.26 5.33 -17.58
N THR A 121 22.31 6.15 -18.02
CA THR A 121 22.17 6.57 -19.42
C THR A 121 23.39 7.38 -19.86
N VAL A 122 23.86 8.34 -19.05
CA VAL A 122 25.10 9.07 -19.35
C VAL A 122 26.30 8.13 -19.42
N ILE A 123 26.42 7.18 -18.47
CA ILE A 123 27.48 6.17 -18.49
C ILE A 123 27.38 5.30 -19.76
N MET A 124 26.18 4.89 -20.15
CA MET A 124 25.96 4.08 -21.36
C MET A 124 26.27 4.87 -22.63
N VAL A 125 25.97 6.16 -22.70
CA VAL A 125 26.32 6.99 -23.87
C VAL A 125 27.83 7.17 -23.96
N VAL A 126 28.49 7.57 -22.87
CA VAL A 126 29.92 7.91 -22.86
C VAL A 126 30.82 6.67 -22.96
N PHE A 127 30.53 5.62 -22.20
CA PHE A 127 31.38 4.43 -22.12
C PHE A 127 30.85 3.25 -22.94
N GLY A 128 29.56 3.27 -23.27
CA GLY A 128 28.88 2.22 -24.02
C GLY A 128 28.84 2.50 -25.52
N LEU A 129 28.14 3.56 -25.93
CA LEU A 129 27.88 3.87 -27.34
C LEU A 129 29.12 4.34 -28.09
N LEU A 130 29.93 5.23 -27.49
CA LEU A 130 31.18 5.72 -28.10
C LEU A 130 32.24 4.62 -28.29
N PHE A 131 32.16 3.54 -27.49
CA PHE A 131 33.09 2.42 -27.49
C PHE A 131 32.37 1.08 -27.73
N LEU A 132 31.28 1.11 -28.51
CA LEU A 132 30.39 -0.03 -28.74
C LEU A 132 31.13 -1.32 -29.15
N PRO A 133 32.14 -1.30 -30.05
CA PRO A 133 32.87 -2.52 -30.41
C PRO A 133 33.58 -3.16 -29.21
N GLY A 134 34.16 -2.34 -28.32
CA GLY A 134 34.78 -2.81 -27.09
C GLY A 134 33.78 -3.39 -26.09
N VAL A 135 32.59 -2.79 -25.98
CA VAL A 135 31.50 -3.30 -25.14
C VAL A 135 31.02 -4.66 -25.63
N LEU A 136 30.81 -4.81 -26.94
CA LEU A 136 30.38 -6.08 -27.53
C LEU A 136 31.42 -7.18 -27.33
N LEU A 137 32.71 -6.85 -27.44
CA LEU A 137 33.81 -7.76 -27.13
C LEU A 137 33.71 -8.25 -25.68
N TRP A 138 33.59 -7.34 -24.71
CA TRP A 138 33.48 -7.71 -23.30
C TRP A 138 32.21 -8.49 -22.98
N LEU A 139 31.05 -8.10 -23.54
CA LEU A 139 29.80 -8.85 -23.39
C LEU A 139 29.92 -10.27 -23.97
N GLY A 140 30.57 -10.42 -25.12
CA GLY A 140 30.87 -11.72 -25.73
C GLY A 140 31.75 -12.58 -24.83
N VAL A 141 32.82 -12.01 -24.25
CA VAL A 141 33.69 -12.69 -23.29
C VAL A 141 32.93 -13.11 -22.03
N PHE A 142 32.05 -12.26 -21.49
CA PHE A 142 31.22 -12.60 -20.34
C PHE A 142 30.18 -13.69 -20.66
N GLN A 143 29.58 -13.65 -21.84
CA GLN A 143 28.62 -14.64 -22.29
C GLN A 143 29.30 -16.00 -22.51
N LEU A 144 30.49 -16.01 -23.12
CA LEU A 144 31.30 -17.21 -23.32
C LEU A 144 31.76 -17.81 -21.98
N ARG A 145 32.19 -16.97 -21.03
CA ARG A 145 32.46 -17.43 -19.66
C ARG A 145 31.23 -18.08 -19.03
N ARG A 146 30.05 -17.50 -19.24
CA ARG A 146 28.81 -18.01 -18.67
C ARG A 146 28.39 -19.35 -19.28
N SER A 147 28.49 -19.52 -20.59
CA SER A 147 28.18 -20.80 -21.25
C SER A 147 29.15 -21.90 -20.79
N LEU A 148 30.43 -21.58 -20.66
CA LEU A 148 31.46 -22.51 -20.17
C LEU A 148 31.30 -22.85 -18.68
N ALA A 149 30.88 -21.89 -17.84
CA ALA A 149 30.65 -22.12 -16.42
C ALA A 149 29.29 -22.78 -16.10
N GLY A 150 28.35 -22.77 -17.05
CA GLY A 150 27.06 -23.45 -16.95
C GLY A 150 27.12 -24.94 -17.26
N ALA A 151 28.15 -25.40 -17.98
CA ALA A 151 28.46 -26.81 -18.11
C ALA A 151 28.94 -27.35 -16.76
N GLN A 152 28.28 -28.38 -16.21
CA GLN A 152 28.54 -28.95 -14.88
C GLN A 152 29.95 -29.53 -14.68
N ASP A 153 30.80 -29.50 -15.70
CA ASP A 153 32.16 -30.02 -15.63
C ASP A 153 33.13 -29.05 -14.93
N LYS A 154 33.74 -29.50 -13.83
CA LYS A 154 34.86 -28.81 -13.16
C LYS A 154 36.00 -28.43 -14.12
N ARG A 155 36.16 -29.18 -15.22
CA ARG A 155 37.13 -28.92 -16.30
C ARG A 155 36.74 -27.70 -17.15
N ALA A 156 35.45 -27.48 -17.39
CA ALA A 156 34.93 -26.31 -18.13
C ALA A 156 35.14 -25.00 -17.34
N GLY A 157 35.06 -25.06 -16.01
CA GLY A 157 35.41 -23.94 -15.12
C GLY A 157 36.90 -23.55 -15.20
N ILE A 158 37.81 -24.52 -15.23
CA ILE A 158 39.26 -24.27 -15.38
C ILE A 158 39.56 -23.72 -16.78
N LEU A 159 39.01 -24.34 -17.83
CA LEU A 159 39.13 -23.89 -19.22
C LEU A 159 38.63 -22.45 -19.41
N GLY A 160 37.47 -22.10 -18.83
CA GLY A 160 36.95 -20.73 -18.88
C GLY A 160 37.84 -19.71 -18.16
N THR A 161 38.54 -20.13 -17.09
CA THR A 161 39.47 -19.26 -16.35
C THR A 161 40.79 -19.07 -17.12
N VAL A 162 41.31 -20.14 -17.73
CA VAL A 162 42.49 -20.11 -18.60
C VAL A 162 42.23 -19.27 -19.85
N LEU A 163 41.05 -19.40 -20.47
CA LEU A 163 40.66 -18.60 -21.64
C LEU A 163 40.61 -17.10 -21.32
N LEU A 164 40.07 -16.73 -20.15
CA LEU A 164 40.06 -15.34 -19.68
C LEU A 164 41.46 -14.80 -19.39
N ALA A 165 42.33 -15.63 -18.81
CA ALA A 165 43.73 -15.27 -18.59
C ALA A 165 44.46 -15.08 -19.92
N ALA A 166 44.25 -15.96 -20.89
CA ALA A 166 44.81 -15.85 -22.24
C ALA A 166 44.29 -14.59 -22.97
N LEU A 167 42.99 -14.31 -22.90
CA LEU A 167 42.39 -13.06 -23.41
C LEU A 167 42.98 -11.82 -22.71
N GLY A 168 43.23 -11.89 -21.40
CA GLY A 168 43.90 -10.84 -20.65
C GLY A 168 45.34 -10.62 -21.10
N VAL A 169 46.10 -11.69 -21.35
CA VAL A 169 47.47 -11.61 -21.88
C VAL A 169 47.48 -11.05 -23.30
N ILE A 170 46.57 -11.51 -24.17
CA ILE A 170 46.42 -10.97 -25.53
C ILE A 170 46.05 -9.49 -25.50
N ALA A 171 45.13 -9.10 -24.62
CA ALA A 171 44.77 -7.71 -24.38
C ALA A 171 45.96 -6.84 -23.94
N VAL A 172 46.82 -7.37 -23.06
CA VAL A 172 48.05 -6.69 -22.62
C VAL A 172 49.09 -6.59 -23.75
N ILE A 173 49.28 -7.66 -24.53
CA ILE A 173 50.17 -7.63 -25.71
C ILE A 173 49.66 -6.63 -26.74
N PHE A 174 48.35 -6.58 -26.98
CA PHE A 174 47.70 -5.65 -27.90
C PHE A 174 47.81 -4.19 -27.42
N MET A 175 47.84 -3.98 -26.10
CA MET A 175 48.12 -2.67 -25.50
C MET A 175 49.58 -2.21 -25.70
N ILE A 176 50.55 -3.11 -25.66
CA ILE A 176 51.99 -2.80 -25.71
C ILE A 176 52.52 -2.73 -27.15
N LYS A 177 52.15 -3.68 -28.02
CA LYS A 177 52.62 -3.81 -29.40
C LYS A 177 51.46 -3.67 -30.39
N MET A 178 50.86 -2.48 -30.45
CA MET A 178 49.82 -2.23 -31.45
C MET A 178 50.48 -1.80 -32.77
N PRO A 179 50.16 -2.42 -33.92
CA PRO A 179 50.78 -2.11 -35.22
C PRO A 179 50.24 -0.81 -35.85
N VAL A 180 49.45 -0.03 -35.11
CA VAL A 180 48.77 1.18 -35.59
C VAL A 180 49.10 2.31 -34.62
N ASP A 181 49.87 3.29 -35.07
CA ASP A 181 50.22 4.48 -34.30
C ASP A 181 49.28 5.66 -34.61
N GLY A 182 49.22 6.65 -33.70
CA GLY A 182 48.37 7.84 -33.85
C GLY A 182 46.98 7.72 -33.23
N PHE A 183 46.01 8.50 -33.73
CA PHE A 183 44.64 8.61 -33.17
C PHE A 183 43.93 7.25 -33.06
N TRP A 184 44.02 6.42 -34.10
CA TRP A 184 43.39 5.10 -34.14
C TRP A 184 43.98 4.11 -33.13
N GLY A 185 45.30 4.16 -32.89
CA GLY A 185 45.95 3.35 -31.86
C GLY A 185 45.46 3.70 -30.45
N ILE A 186 45.30 5.01 -30.17
CA ILE A 186 44.74 5.49 -28.89
C ILE A 186 43.27 5.05 -28.75
N TYR A 187 42.47 5.18 -29.81
CA TYR A 187 41.07 4.79 -29.79
C TYR A 187 40.89 3.28 -29.55
N LEU A 188 41.69 2.42 -30.17
CA LEU A 188 41.64 0.97 -29.95
C LEU A 188 42.06 0.57 -28.53
N ARG A 189 43.07 1.24 -27.93
CA ARG A 189 43.41 1.04 -26.51
C ARG A 189 42.27 1.50 -25.60
N ALA A 190 41.66 2.64 -25.90
CA ALA A 190 40.52 3.17 -25.17
C ALA A 190 39.31 2.22 -25.26
N MET A 191 39.02 1.62 -26.42
CA MET A 191 37.94 0.62 -26.56
C MET A 191 38.07 -0.57 -25.61
N LEU A 192 39.29 -0.95 -25.22
CA LEU A 192 39.50 -2.09 -24.32
C LEU A 192 39.27 -1.71 -22.85
N ILE A 193 39.77 -0.53 -22.43
CA ILE A 193 39.78 -0.09 -21.03
C ILE A 193 38.50 0.65 -20.64
N VAL A 194 38.04 1.57 -21.51
CA VAL A 194 36.94 2.50 -21.20
C VAL A 194 35.63 1.76 -20.87
N PRO A 195 35.22 0.68 -21.57
CA PRO A 195 34.05 -0.11 -21.17
C PRO A 195 34.16 -0.75 -19.78
N LEU A 196 35.36 -1.15 -19.33
CA LEU A 196 35.56 -1.68 -17.98
C LEU A 196 35.38 -0.59 -16.91
N ILE A 197 35.90 0.61 -17.18
CA ILE A 197 35.70 1.79 -16.31
C ILE A 197 34.20 2.13 -16.24
N GLY A 198 33.52 2.15 -17.37
CA GLY A 198 32.07 2.37 -17.45
C GLY A 198 31.28 1.32 -16.67
N GLY A 199 31.63 0.03 -16.82
CA GLY A 199 31.02 -1.06 -16.06
C GLY A 199 31.24 -0.94 -14.55
N TYR A 200 32.42 -0.52 -14.12
CA TYR A 200 32.73 -0.26 -12.71
C TYR A 200 31.96 0.94 -12.15
N ALA A 201 31.88 2.05 -12.91
CA ALA A 201 31.09 3.22 -12.54
C ALA A 201 29.58 2.91 -12.45
N ALA A 202 29.07 2.11 -13.40
CA ALA A 202 27.70 1.61 -13.38
C ALA A 202 27.45 0.75 -12.13
N LYS A 203 28.38 -0.16 -11.80
CA LYS A 203 28.30 -1.00 -10.59
C LYS A 203 28.24 -0.16 -9.32
N ILE A 204 29.14 0.81 -9.14
CA ILE A 204 29.14 1.70 -7.96
C ILE A 204 27.81 2.44 -7.85
N THR A 205 27.31 2.97 -8.97
CA THR A 205 26.05 3.72 -9.00
C THR A 205 24.88 2.83 -8.56
N CYS A 206 24.77 1.63 -9.13
CA CYS A 206 23.74 0.65 -8.74
C CYS A 206 23.86 0.22 -7.27
N GLU A 207 25.06 -0.05 -6.77
CA GLU A 207 25.28 -0.47 -5.38
C GLU A 207 24.94 0.66 -4.39
N ARG A 208 25.32 1.91 -4.68
CA ARG A 208 24.96 3.07 -3.86
C ARG A 208 23.45 3.25 -3.80
N THR A 209 22.77 3.19 -4.94
CA THR A 209 21.31 3.30 -4.99
C THR A 209 20.63 2.14 -4.26
N ALA A 210 21.10 0.90 -4.42
CA ALA A 210 20.51 -0.25 -3.73
C ALA A 210 20.69 -0.16 -2.20
N LYS A 211 21.82 0.39 -1.73
CA LYS A 211 22.03 0.65 -0.30
C LYS A 211 21.07 1.72 0.23
N ASP A 212 20.94 2.85 -0.46
CA ASP A 212 19.99 3.93 -0.10
C ASP A 212 18.53 3.43 -0.06
N LEU A 213 18.11 2.65 -1.06
CA LEU A 213 16.77 2.05 -1.07
C LEU A 213 16.57 1.07 0.11
N ARG A 214 17.54 0.18 0.39
CA ARG A 214 17.44 -0.78 1.51
C ARG A 214 17.49 -0.10 2.88
N GLU A 215 18.22 0.99 3.01
CA GLU A 215 18.26 1.80 4.23
C GLU A 215 16.89 2.44 4.51
N ARG A 216 16.24 3.00 3.46
CA ARG A 216 14.88 3.52 3.57
C ARG A 216 13.84 2.43 3.86
N TRP A 217 13.99 1.26 3.24
CA TRP A 217 13.15 0.10 3.56
C TRP A 217 13.26 -0.26 5.05
N ASN A 218 14.47 -0.46 5.57
CA ASN A 218 14.66 -0.74 6.99
C ASN A 218 14.10 0.37 7.88
N GLY A 219 14.39 1.63 7.55
CA GLY A 219 13.96 2.74 8.38
C GLY A 219 12.44 2.87 8.50
N LEU A 220 11.67 2.59 7.46
CA LEU A 220 10.20 2.55 7.55
C LEU A 220 9.72 1.43 8.47
N LEU A 221 10.35 0.26 8.41
CA LEU A 221 9.99 -0.88 9.27
C LEU A 221 10.45 -0.71 10.72
N ASP A 222 11.51 0.06 10.95
CA ASP A 222 11.97 0.46 12.28
C ASP A 222 11.13 1.59 12.90
N GLY A 223 10.12 2.09 12.18
CA GLY A 223 9.31 3.24 12.61
C GLY A 223 10.10 4.56 12.62
N SER A 224 11.32 4.58 12.07
CA SER A 224 12.04 5.82 11.86
C SER A 224 11.30 6.60 10.78
N GLY A 225 10.82 7.79 11.13
CA GLY A 225 10.02 8.65 10.26
C GLY A 225 10.82 9.24 9.10
N ILE A 226 11.32 8.37 8.22
CA ILE A 226 11.93 8.75 6.95
C ILE A 226 10.83 9.38 6.12
N ALA A 227 10.72 10.70 6.18
CA ALA A 227 9.72 11.40 5.40
C ALA A 227 10.02 11.29 3.90
N ALA A 228 8.96 11.07 3.12
CA ALA A 228 9.04 11.05 1.67
C ALA A 228 9.32 12.48 1.17
N LYS A 229 10.54 12.73 0.68
CA LYS A 229 10.88 14.04 0.09
C LYS A 229 10.41 14.09 -1.36
N ILE A 230 9.39 14.89 -1.65
CA ILE A 230 8.86 15.09 -3.02
C ILE A 230 8.94 16.57 -3.41
N PRO A 231 10.10 17.04 -3.87
CA PRO A 231 10.24 18.40 -4.37
C PRO A 231 9.40 18.66 -5.63
N GLU A 232 8.98 17.61 -6.33
CA GLU A 232 8.16 17.68 -7.56
C GLU A 232 6.69 18.00 -7.27
N ALA A 233 6.23 17.82 -6.03
CA ALA A 233 4.90 18.22 -5.59
C ALA A 233 4.81 19.71 -5.21
N VAL A 234 5.94 20.41 -5.26
CA VAL A 234 6.04 21.84 -4.93
C VAL A 234 6.14 22.65 -6.21
N PRO A 235 5.14 23.48 -6.54
CA PRO A 235 5.26 24.47 -7.60
C PRO A 235 6.42 25.43 -7.26
N ARG A 236 7.43 25.48 -8.12
CA ARG A 236 8.57 26.42 -7.95
C ARG A 236 8.34 27.76 -8.65
N ASP A 237 7.57 27.75 -9.74
CA ASP A 237 7.22 28.93 -10.52
C ASP A 237 5.71 28.94 -10.86
N PRO A 238 5.07 30.11 -10.99
CA PRO A 238 3.70 30.24 -11.48
C PRO A 238 3.65 29.76 -12.95
N GLY A 239 3.22 28.52 -13.18
CA GLY A 239 3.18 27.90 -14.51
C GLY A 239 3.60 26.42 -14.58
N HIS A 240 4.12 25.84 -13.48
CA HIS A 240 4.42 24.41 -13.41
C HIS A 240 3.13 23.56 -13.33
N SER A 241 2.50 23.32 -14.49
CA SER A 241 1.25 22.57 -14.62
C SER A 241 1.33 21.14 -14.07
N THR A 242 2.50 20.49 -14.14
CA THR A 242 2.70 19.12 -13.65
C THR A 242 2.69 19.02 -12.13
N ALA A 243 3.29 19.99 -11.42
CA ALA A 243 3.30 20.04 -9.96
C ALA A 243 1.90 20.34 -9.41
N GLU A 244 1.17 21.28 -10.02
CA GLU A 244 -0.22 21.57 -9.65
C GLU A 244 -1.15 20.39 -9.93
N GLN A 245 -1.01 19.71 -11.08
CA GLN A 245 -1.75 18.48 -11.35
C GLN A 245 -1.47 17.40 -10.30
N LEU A 246 -0.21 17.23 -9.90
CA LEU A 246 0.15 16.27 -8.85
C LEU A 246 -0.49 16.64 -7.51
N ARG A 247 -0.45 17.92 -7.12
CA ARG A 247 -1.10 18.42 -5.90
C ARG A 247 -2.61 18.17 -5.91
N GLN A 248 -3.28 18.56 -7.00
CA GLN A 248 -4.72 18.33 -7.19
C GLN A 248 -5.07 16.84 -7.14
N ASN A 249 -4.24 15.97 -7.73
CA ASN A 249 -4.45 14.52 -7.68
C ASN A 249 -4.26 13.94 -6.27
N LEU A 250 -3.32 14.47 -5.48
CA LEU A 250 -3.13 14.08 -4.08
C LEU A 250 -4.29 14.55 -3.19
N GLU A 251 -4.79 15.77 -3.40
CA GLU A 251 -5.97 16.30 -2.73
C GLU A 251 -7.22 15.49 -3.08
N ARG A 252 -7.41 15.19 -4.36
CA ARG A 252 -8.46 14.31 -4.84
C ARG A 252 -8.38 12.92 -4.21
N LEU A 253 -7.18 12.34 -4.12
CA LEU A 253 -6.96 11.06 -3.44
C LEU A 253 -7.38 11.15 -1.96
N SER A 254 -6.95 12.19 -1.25
CA SER A 254 -7.31 12.40 0.16
C SER A 254 -8.82 12.58 0.35
N ALA A 255 -9.47 13.35 -0.52
CA ALA A 255 -10.91 13.56 -0.51
C ALA A 255 -11.68 12.26 -0.80
N GLU A 256 -11.23 11.45 -1.76
CA GLU A 256 -11.81 10.12 -2.02
C GLU A 256 -11.65 9.17 -0.83
N GLN A 257 -10.55 9.23 -0.08
CA GLN A 257 -10.35 8.40 1.10
C GLN A 257 -11.21 8.83 2.30
N ARG A 258 -11.58 10.11 2.37
CA ARG A 258 -12.50 10.67 3.39
C ARG A 258 -13.98 10.57 3.02
N SER A 259 -14.30 9.95 1.88
CA SER A 259 -15.68 9.79 1.43
C SER A 259 -16.46 8.84 2.33
N ASN A 260 -17.72 9.19 2.63
CA ASN A 260 -18.62 8.35 3.43
C ASN A 260 -19.47 7.38 2.60
N VAL A 261 -19.15 7.20 1.31
CA VAL A 261 -19.82 6.26 0.41
C VAL A 261 -18.97 5.01 0.23
N VAL A 262 -19.47 3.84 0.60
CA VAL A 262 -18.78 2.54 0.49
C VAL A 262 -19.57 1.59 -0.40
N PHE A 263 -18.90 0.58 -0.95
CA PHE A 263 -19.47 -0.27 -1.98
C PHE A 263 -19.67 -1.69 -1.50
N TYR A 264 -20.88 -2.23 -1.67
CA TYR A 264 -21.22 -3.61 -1.36
C TYR A 264 -21.15 -4.49 -2.61
N ALA A 265 -20.28 -5.49 -2.62
CA ALA A 265 -19.95 -6.32 -3.78
C ALA A 265 -20.42 -7.78 -3.62
N GLY A 266 -21.71 -7.97 -3.33
CA GLY A 266 -22.34 -9.29 -3.25
C GLY A 266 -21.62 -10.20 -2.24
N PRO A 267 -21.15 -11.41 -2.64
CA PRO A 267 -20.48 -12.35 -1.74
C PRO A 267 -19.19 -11.82 -1.11
N LYS A 268 -18.57 -10.78 -1.68
CA LYS A 268 -17.36 -10.16 -1.12
C LYS A 268 -17.65 -9.20 0.05
N GLY A 269 -18.92 -8.92 0.32
CA GLY A 269 -19.33 -7.97 1.36
C GLY A 269 -19.02 -6.52 1.00
N ILE A 270 -18.84 -5.68 2.03
CA ILE A 270 -18.50 -4.26 1.86
C ILE A 270 -17.00 -4.12 1.63
N LEU A 271 -16.64 -3.59 0.46
CA LEU A 271 -15.25 -3.42 0.05
C LEU A 271 -14.50 -2.51 1.02
N GLY A 272 -13.30 -2.93 1.42
CA GLY A 272 -12.45 -2.18 2.36
C GLY A 272 -12.69 -2.51 3.84
N MET A 273 -13.88 -2.93 4.25
CA MET A 273 -14.20 -3.12 5.68
C MET A 273 -13.70 -4.46 6.27
N GLY A 274 -13.24 -5.38 5.43
CA GLY A 274 -12.75 -6.68 5.85
C GLY A 274 -13.88 -7.73 5.98
N THR A 275 -13.61 -8.80 6.71
CA THR A 275 -14.55 -9.92 6.83
C THR A 275 -15.62 -9.62 7.88
N ARG A 276 -16.90 -9.87 7.56
CA ARG A 276 -17.97 -9.84 8.54
C ARG A 276 -17.86 -11.05 9.46
N TRP A 277 -17.92 -10.81 10.77
CA TRP A 277 -17.70 -11.84 11.79
C TRP A 277 -18.82 -11.95 12.82
N GLY A 278 -19.61 -10.89 12.95
CA GLY A 278 -20.70 -10.81 13.92
C GLY A 278 -21.93 -10.15 13.31
N SER A 279 -23.09 -10.59 13.76
CA SER A 279 -24.37 -9.99 13.44
C SER A 279 -25.31 -10.16 14.63
N TRP A 280 -25.77 -9.04 15.19
CA TRP A 280 -26.71 -9.00 16.29
C TRP A 280 -27.92 -8.19 15.88
N GLN A 281 -29.11 -8.72 16.12
CA GLN A 281 -30.36 -8.13 15.66
C GLN A 281 -31.33 -8.03 16.82
N LEU A 282 -31.76 -6.81 17.12
CA LEU A 282 -32.86 -6.50 18.02
C LEU A 282 -34.06 -6.15 17.14
N ALA A 283 -35.02 -7.05 17.02
CA ALA A 283 -36.24 -6.83 16.25
C ALA A 283 -37.45 -7.10 17.15
N GLU A 284 -38.29 -6.09 17.37
CA GLU A 284 -39.48 -6.20 18.22
C GLU A 284 -40.60 -5.28 17.70
N GLU A 285 -41.83 -5.60 18.12
CA GLU A 285 -43.02 -4.81 17.79
C GLU A 285 -43.10 -3.55 18.66
N ILE A 286 -43.41 -2.43 18.03
CA ILE A 286 -43.65 -1.12 18.63
C ILE A 286 -45.08 -1.11 19.17
N VAL A 287 -45.20 -1.14 20.50
CA VAL A 287 -46.49 -1.10 21.22
C VAL A 287 -46.53 0.18 22.06
N PRO A 288 -47.67 0.91 22.11
CA PRO A 288 -47.80 2.07 23.00
C PRO A 288 -47.56 1.68 24.46
N ALA A 289 -46.92 2.56 25.23
CA ALA A 289 -46.73 2.37 26.67
C ALA A 289 -48.06 2.41 27.43
N ASP A 290 -48.93 3.37 27.07
CA ASP A 290 -50.30 3.47 27.58
C ASP A 290 -51.27 3.00 26.49
N PRO A 291 -52.06 1.92 26.68
CA PRO A 291 -53.00 1.41 25.68
C PRO A 291 -54.05 2.43 25.20
N GLY A 292 -54.31 3.49 25.98
CA GLY A 292 -55.23 4.58 25.65
C GLY A 292 -54.58 5.79 24.96
N LYS A 293 -53.25 5.82 24.76
CA LYS A 293 -52.54 6.91 24.08
C LYS A 293 -51.85 6.40 22.82
N GLY A 294 -51.83 7.23 21.78
CA GLY A 294 -51.06 6.97 20.57
C GLY A 294 -49.55 7.14 20.81
N ILE A 295 -48.75 6.56 19.92
CA ILE A 295 -47.29 6.77 19.87
C ILE A 295 -47.01 8.10 19.15
N ASN A 296 -46.07 8.88 19.68
CA ASN A 296 -45.60 10.09 18.99
C ASN A 296 -44.76 9.67 17.78
N PRO A 297 -45.04 10.17 16.56
CA PRO A 297 -44.31 9.77 15.37
C PRO A 297 -42.82 10.14 15.49
N PHE A 298 -41.95 9.21 15.11
CA PHE A 298 -40.51 9.40 15.00
C PHE A 298 -40.00 8.76 13.72
N ARG A 299 -38.80 9.17 13.30
CA ARG A 299 -38.11 8.62 12.13
C ARG A 299 -36.97 7.72 12.55
N SER A 300 -36.53 6.84 11.65
CA SER A 300 -35.32 6.03 11.86
C SER A 300 -34.10 6.93 12.14
N TRP A 301 -34.03 8.09 11.47
CA TRP A 301 -32.99 9.08 11.70
C TRP A 301 -32.89 9.57 13.15
N ASP A 302 -34.00 9.69 13.88
CA ASP A 302 -33.99 10.20 15.26
C ASP A 302 -33.26 9.23 16.21
N ILE A 303 -33.51 7.92 16.03
CA ILE A 303 -32.81 6.85 16.76
C ILE A 303 -31.32 6.84 16.40
N VAL A 304 -31.02 6.90 15.09
CA VAL A 304 -29.64 6.88 14.60
C VAL A 304 -28.84 8.08 15.11
N ARG A 305 -29.45 9.26 15.15
CA ARG A 305 -28.83 10.49 15.66
C ARG A 305 -28.54 10.38 17.15
N ALA A 306 -29.50 9.91 17.95
CA ALA A 306 -29.29 9.69 19.38
C ALA A 306 -28.15 8.70 19.64
N ALA A 307 -28.12 7.59 18.88
CA ALA A 307 -27.02 6.62 18.96
C ALA A 307 -25.67 7.23 18.58
N HIS A 308 -25.61 8.01 17.50
CA HIS A 308 -24.39 8.70 17.04
C HIS A 308 -23.81 9.63 18.11
N ASP A 309 -24.66 10.43 18.75
CA ASP A 309 -24.24 11.37 19.79
C ASP A 309 -23.68 10.63 21.02
N GLN A 310 -24.31 9.52 21.43
CA GLN A 310 -23.82 8.70 22.55
C GLN A 310 -22.54 7.93 22.22
N LEU A 311 -22.40 7.42 20.99
CA LEU A 311 -21.21 6.67 20.56
C LEU A 311 -19.96 7.57 20.53
N LYS A 312 -20.11 8.86 20.24
CA LYS A 312 -19.01 9.84 20.36
C LYS A 312 -18.54 10.05 21.80
N LEU A 313 -19.39 9.74 22.79
CA LEU A 313 -19.06 9.87 24.21
C LEU A 313 -18.40 8.61 24.78
N LEU A 314 -18.24 7.53 24.02
CA LEU A 314 -17.58 6.29 24.46
C LEU A 314 -16.16 6.52 25.00
N GLU A 315 -15.44 7.53 24.49
CA GLU A 315 -14.12 7.90 25.01
C GLU A 315 -14.19 8.52 26.42
N ARG A 316 -15.29 9.19 26.76
CA ARG A 316 -15.48 9.92 28.02
C ARG A 316 -15.96 9.00 29.14
N THR A 317 -15.36 7.82 29.25
CA THR A 317 -15.71 6.86 30.29
C THR A 317 -15.16 7.37 31.65
N PRO A 318 -15.94 7.37 32.73
CA PRO A 318 -15.50 7.83 34.06
C PRO A 318 -14.44 6.92 34.71
N ILE A 319 -14.22 5.74 34.14
CA ILE A 319 -13.23 4.76 34.56
C ILE A 319 -12.09 4.83 33.54
N ASN A 320 -10.83 4.87 34.00
CA ASN A 320 -9.64 4.75 33.17
C ASN A 320 -9.61 3.37 32.48
N ALA A 321 -10.44 3.18 31.45
CA ALA A 321 -10.50 1.99 30.63
C ALA A 321 -9.36 2.07 29.62
N GLY A 322 -8.15 1.76 30.07
CA GLY A 322 -6.91 1.80 29.29
C GLY A 322 -6.87 0.77 28.17
N GLY A 323 -7.62 0.96 27.08
CA GLY A 323 -7.51 0.09 25.91
C GLY A 323 -8.27 0.47 24.64
N LEU A 324 -9.41 1.15 24.71
CA LEU A 324 -10.18 1.53 23.52
C LEU A 324 -9.73 2.91 23.01
N THR A 325 -9.21 2.95 21.78
CA THR A 325 -8.93 4.21 21.09
C THR A 325 -10.24 4.96 20.81
N ALA A 326 -10.15 6.28 20.67
CA ALA A 326 -11.31 7.11 20.34
C ALA A 326 -12.00 6.57 19.07
N PRO A 327 -13.28 6.18 19.14
CA PRO A 327 -13.98 5.64 17.99
C PRO A 327 -14.15 6.71 16.91
N HIS A 328 -13.88 6.36 15.66
CA HIS A 328 -14.30 7.15 14.52
C HIS A 328 -15.75 6.81 14.18
N VAL A 329 -16.67 7.72 14.50
CA VAL A 329 -18.11 7.55 14.27
C VAL A 329 -18.55 8.40 13.08
N GLU A 330 -19.05 7.75 12.02
CA GLU A 330 -19.45 8.40 10.77
C GLU A 330 -20.71 7.73 10.19
N HIS A 331 -21.53 8.50 9.49
CA HIS A 331 -22.68 7.96 8.75
C HIS A 331 -22.25 7.52 7.35
N TRP A 332 -22.35 6.23 7.09
CA TRP A 332 -21.98 5.60 5.83
C TRP A 332 -23.18 5.39 4.92
N VAL A 333 -22.95 5.60 3.62
CA VAL A 333 -23.87 5.23 2.55
C VAL A 333 -23.28 4.02 1.85
N VAL A 334 -23.95 2.88 1.96
CA VAL A 334 -23.56 1.62 1.32
C VAL A 334 -24.30 1.49 -0.01
N SER A 335 -23.56 1.64 -1.10
CA SER A 335 -24.07 1.50 -2.47
C SER A 335 -23.80 0.10 -3.01
N PRO A 336 -24.82 -0.64 -3.50
CA PRO A 336 -24.62 -1.95 -4.10
C PRO A 336 -23.93 -1.83 -5.46
N ILE A 337 -23.01 -2.74 -5.75
CA ILE A 337 -22.38 -2.91 -7.07
C ILE A 337 -22.63 -4.33 -7.60
N GLY A 338 -22.66 -4.47 -8.93
CA GLY A 338 -22.78 -5.79 -9.56
C GLY A 338 -21.63 -6.72 -9.13
N GLU A 339 -21.93 -8.01 -8.98
CA GLU A 339 -20.91 -9.01 -8.68
C GLU A 339 -19.85 -9.05 -9.79
N GLY A 340 -18.57 -9.03 -9.41
CA GLY A 340 -17.46 -8.99 -10.37
C GLY A 340 -17.27 -7.66 -11.09
N ALA A 341 -17.96 -6.58 -10.68
CA ALA A 341 -17.79 -5.26 -11.30
C ALA A 341 -16.33 -4.78 -11.23
N GLY A 342 -15.75 -4.48 -12.40
CA GLY A 342 -14.35 -4.00 -12.52
C GLY A 342 -14.16 -2.51 -12.24
N SER A 343 -15.18 -1.80 -11.76
CA SER A 343 -15.12 -0.39 -11.35
C SER A 343 -16.32 -0.02 -10.49
N VAL A 344 -16.15 1.02 -9.67
CA VAL A 344 -17.23 1.64 -8.89
C VAL A 344 -17.47 3.06 -9.37
N SER A 345 -18.68 3.58 -9.13
CA SER A 345 -19.04 4.98 -9.42
C SER A 345 -19.35 5.68 -8.10
N ARG A 346 -18.80 6.89 -7.91
CA ARG A 346 -19.11 7.72 -6.74
C ARG A 346 -20.12 8.81 -7.16
N PRO A 347 -21.01 9.26 -6.26
CA PRO A 347 -21.87 10.40 -6.54
C PRO A 347 -21.01 11.61 -6.92
N GLY A 348 -21.22 12.14 -8.13
CA GLY A 348 -20.60 13.37 -8.60
C GLY A 348 -21.68 14.44 -8.75
N GLY A 349 -21.68 15.42 -7.86
CA GLY A 349 -22.57 16.58 -7.97
C GLY A 349 -22.04 17.63 -8.94
N THR A 350 -22.94 18.39 -9.56
CA THR A 350 -22.67 19.50 -10.50
C THR A 350 -22.01 20.74 -9.87
N GLY A 351 -21.56 20.66 -8.61
CA GLY A 351 -20.89 21.74 -7.90
C GLY A 351 -19.88 21.22 -6.90
N GLY A 352 -18.67 20.92 -7.38
CA GLY A 352 -17.49 20.62 -6.57
C GLY A 352 -17.47 19.23 -5.93
N ASP A 353 -16.45 18.45 -6.28
CA ASP A 353 -15.76 17.30 -5.64
C ASP A 353 -16.09 16.90 -4.18
N SER A 354 -17.35 16.97 -3.76
CA SER A 354 -17.83 16.47 -2.48
C SER A 354 -18.10 14.99 -2.66
N TYR A 355 -17.08 14.17 -2.42
CA TYR A 355 -17.20 12.71 -2.37
C TYR A 355 -18.06 12.23 -1.18
N GLN A 356 -18.86 13.10 -0.57
CA GLN A 356 -19.60 12.85 0.65
C GLN A 356 -21.08 13.17 0.46
N VAL A 357 -21.93 12.31 0.98
CA VAL A 357 -23.39 12.51 1.06
C VAL A 357 -23.72 13.03 2.45
N ARG A 358 -24.30 14.22 2.55
CA ARG A 358 -24.57 14.93 3.81
C ARG A 358 -25.97 15.56 3.83
N GLY A 359 -26.40 15.97 5.03
CA GLY A 359 -27.62 16.76 5.21
C GLY A 359 -28.90 15.99 4.89
N SER A 360 -29.83 16.63 4.20
CA SER A 360 -31.16 16.08 3.88
C SER A 360 -31.09 14.79 3.07
N GLN A 361 -30.16 14.68 2.12
CA GLN A 361 -30.01 13.47 1.31
C GLN A 361 -29.67 12.24 2.17
N LEU A 362 -28.82 12.42 3.19
CA LEU A 362 -28.45 11.34 4.10
C LEU A 362 -29.64 10.91 4.98
N GLN A 363 -30.42 11.88 5.45
CA GLN A 363 -31.65 11.62 6.21
C GLN A 363 -32.68 10.88 5.35
N ASP A 364 -32.86 11.30 4.09
CA ASP A 364 -33.75 10.62 3.15
C ASP A 364 -33.35 9.16 2.92
N ILE A 365 -32.05 8.87 2.74
CA ILE A 365 -31.54 7.49 2.58
C ILE A 365 -31.79 6.66 3.84
N CYS A 366 -31.65 7.26 5.03
CA CYS A 366 -31.90 6.60 6.30
C CYS A 366 -33.38 6.25 6.49
N ASP A 367 -34.28 7.20 6.18
CA ASP A 367 -35.71 7.05 6.40
C ASP A 367 -36.39 6.15 5.36
N LYS A 368 -35.95 6.20 4.09
CA LYS A 368 -36.65 5.54 2.96
C LYS A 368 -36.14 4.15 2.60
N GLN A 369 -35.41 3.47 3.50
CA GLN A 369 -34.70 2.22 3.22
C GLN A 369 -35.34 1.36 2.13
N HIS A 370 -34.72 1.37 0.96
CA HIS A 370 -35.28 0.76 -0.22
C HIS A 370 -35.11 -0.76 -0.15
N PHE A 371 -36.22 -1.50 -0.23
CA PHE A 371 -36.18 -2.93 -0.50
C PHE A 371 -35.88 -3.16 -1.98
N GLY A 372 -34.88 -4.00 -2.27
CA GLY A 372 -34.59 -4.48 -3.63
C GLY A 372 -33.68 -3.59 -4.50
N SER A 373 -33.45 -2.32 -4.18
CA SER A 373 -32.52 -1.47 -4.93
C SER A 373 -32.07 -0.25 -4.12
N GLY A 374 -31.05 0.48 -4.58
CA GLY A 374 -30.64 1.76 -4.00
C GLY A 374 -29.64 1.69 -2.85
N ASP A 375 -29.26 2.88 -2.39
CA ASP A 375 -28.28 3.09 -1.34
C ASP A 375 -28.86 2.81 0.05
N ARG A 376 -28.03 2.33 0.97
CA ARG A 376 -28.44 2.04 2.35
C ARG A 376 -27.64 2.86 3.35
N HIS A 377 -28.33 3.40 4.34
CA HIS A 377 -27.69 4.07 5.47
C HIS A 377 -27.18 3.06 6.49
N TYR A 378 -25.95 3.27 6.97
CA TYR A 378 -25.40 2.63 8.15
C TYR A 378 -24.69 3.66 9.03
N LEU A 379 -24.88 3.59 10.34
CA LEU A 379 -24.04 4.30 11.28
C LEU A 379 -22.81 3.43 11.58
N GLY A 380 -21.63 3.89 11.21
CA GLY A 380 -20.39 3.15 11.38
C GLY A 380 -19.59 3.64 12.57
N VAL A 381 -19.15 2.71 13.40
CA VAL A 381 -18.18 2.93 14.48
C VAL A 381 -16.92 2.17 14.14
N GLN A 382 -15.81 2.89 13.98
CA GLN A 382 -14.53 2.30 13.61
C GLN A 382 -13.49 2.48 14.71
N PHE A 383 -12.83 1.39 15.06
CA PHE A 383 -11.68 1.37 15.95
C PHE A 383 -10.42 0.98 15.17
N THR A 384 -9.42 1.85 15.19
CA THR A 384 -8.08 1.56 14.69
C THR A 384 -7.23 1.08 15.87
N LEU A 385 -6.86 -0.19 15.84
CA LEU A 385 -6.08 -0.86 16.88
C LEU A 385 -4.77 -1.39 16.28
N TRP A 386 -3.82 -1.77 17.15
CA TRP A 386 -2.55 -2.37 16.75
C TRP A 386 -1.80 -1.53 15.71
N ASP A 387 -1.83 -0.20 15.87
CA ASP A 387 -1.20 0.75 14.96
C ASP A 387 -1.61 0.52 13.48
N GLY A 388 -2.93 0.44 13.24
CA GLY A 388 -3.53 0.26 11.91
C GLY A 388 -3.50 -1.17 11.36
N GLN A 389 -2.89 -2.12 12.06
CA GLN A 389 -2.88 -3.52 11.67
C GLN A 389 -4.26 -4.18 11.88
N LEU A 390 -5.05 -3.71 12.85
CA LEU A 390 -6.41 -4.17 13.05
C LEU A 390 -7.38 -2.99 12.94
N VAL A 391 -8.36 -3.11 12.06
CA VAL A 391 -9.48 -2.17 11.99
C VAL A 391 -10.77 -2.93 12.24
N ILE A 392 -11.49 -2.52 13.27
CA ILE A 392 -12.80 -3.08 13.60
C ILE A 392 -13.83 -2.04 13.20
N THR A 393 -14.80 -2.43 12.36
CA THR A 393 -15.90 -1.56 11.96
C THR A 393 -17.22 -2.22 12.35
N LEU A 394 -17.97 -1.56 13.23
CA LEU A 394 -19.33 -1.97 13.60
C LEU A 394 -20.30 -1.09 12.81
N LEU A 395 -21.12 -1.71 11.97
CA LEU A 395 -22.15 -1.02 11.22
C LEU A 395 -23.50 -1.27 11.87
N ILE A 396 -24.17 -0.19 12.22
CA ILE A 396 -25.48 -0.17 12.85
C ILE A 396 -26.48 0.26 11.79
N ASN A 397 -27.54 -0.52 11.65
CA ASN A 397 -28.65 -0.26 10.76
C ASN A 397 -29.95 -0.22 11.58
N VAL A 398 -30.74 0.84 11.40
CA VAL A 398 -32.05 1.00 12.03
C VAL A 398 -33.11 1.00 10.94
N THR A 399 -34.03 0.06 11.03
CA THR A 399 -35.10 -0.12 10.06
C THR A 399 -36.43 -0.15 10.79
N VAL A 400 -37.37 0.67 10.33
CA VAL A 400 -38.75 0.67 10.83
C VAL A 400 -39.61 0.16 9.69
N LEU A 401 -40.19 -1.02 9.88
CA LEU A 401 -41.09 -1.63 8.90
C LEU A 401 -42.43 -1.92 9.56
N HIS A 402 -43.47 -1.22 9.11
CA HIS A 402 -44.82 -1.31 9.66
C HIS A 402 -44.85 -0.98 11.17
N LYS A 403 -44.97 -2.00 12.02
CA LYS A 403 -44.96 -1.89 13.49
C LYS A 403 -43.71 -2.52 14.10
N THR A 404 -42.73 -2.93 13.30
CA THR A 404 -41.53 -3.60 13.79
C THR A 404 -40.34 -2.66 13.66
N LEU A 405 -39.70 -2.38 14.79
CA LEU A 405 -38.39 -1.75 14.82
C LEU A 405 -37.34 -2.86 14.80
N ARG A 406 -36.41 -2.77 13.86
CA ARG A 406 -35.24 -3.64 13.79
C ARG A 406 -33.98 -2.81 13.84
N ILE A 407 -33.13 -3.12 14.82
CA ILE A 407 -31.78 -2.60 14.96
C ILE A 407 -30.83 -3.76 14.70
N GLU A 408 -30.01 -3.63 13.67
CA GLU A 408 -29.01 -4.63 13.29
C GLU A 408 -27.62 -4.03 13.45
N VAL A 409 -26.76 -4.72 14.19
CA VAL A 409 -25.35 -4.36 14.34
C VAL A 409 -24.51 -5.48 13.74
N THR A 410 -23.64 -5.12 12.81
CA THR A 410 -22.76 -6.07 12.11
C THR A 410 -21.31 -5.72 12.36
N GLY A 411 -20.52 -6.71 12.78
CA GLY A 411 -19.10 -6.56 13.02
C GLY A 411 -18.29 -6.95 11.79
N HIS A 412 -17.45 -6.03 11.33
CA HIS A 412 -16.45 -6.25 10.28
C HIS A 412 -15.06 -6.10 10.88
N ALA A 413 -14.13 -6.95 10.46
CA ALA A 413 -12.74 -6.92 10.90
C ALA A 413 -11.80 -6.99 9.70
N LEU A 414 -10.96 -5.97 9.58
CA LEU A 414 -9.88 -5.90 8.62
C LEU A 414 -8.58 -6.27 9.32
N GLY A 415 -8.05 -7.44 8.98
CA GLY A 415 -6.84 -8.00 9.59
C GLY A 415 -5.55 -7.35 9.11
N PRO A 416 -4.39 -7.78 9.64
CA PRO A 416 -3.09 -7.14 9.41
C PRO A 416 -2.69 -7.08 7.95
N THR A 417 -1.72 -6.21 7.65
CA THR A 417 -1.05 -6.23 6.35
C THR A 417 -0.34 -7.58 6.15
N HIS A 418 -0.34 -8.10 4.92
CA HIS A 418 0.25 -9.41 4.64
C HIS A 418 1.72 -9.47 5.12
N PRO A 419 2.17 -10.56 5.79
CA PRO A 419 3.49 -10.63 6.43
C PRO A 419 4.68 -10.32 5.51
N LEU A 420 4.52 -10.56 4.20
CA LEU A 420 5.47 -10.13 3.17
C LEU A 420 5.92 -8.69 3.42
N PHE A 421 5.01 -7.76 3.70
CA PHE A 421 5.28 -6.33 3.85
C PHE A 421 6.08 -5.95 5.11
N ASN A 422 6.26 -6.90 6.05
CA ASN A 422 7.06 -6.72 7.27
C ASN A 422 8.46 -7.34 7.19
N ASP A 423 8.78 -8.05 6.11
CA ASP A 423 10.10 -8.64 5.92
C ASP A 423 11.21 -7.56 5.79
N ARG A 424 12.35 -7.82 6.43
CA ARG A 424 13.57 -7.01 6.32
C ARG A 424 14.45 -7.43 5.12
N PRO A 425 15.24 -6.51 4.53
CA PRO A 425 16.19 -6.81 3.47
C PRO A 425 17.22 -7.86 3.91
N LYS A 426 17.25 -8.98 3.19
CA LYS A 426 18.22 -10.06 3.43
C LYS A 426 19.54 -9.77 2.73
N LYS A 427 20.66 -10.01 3.43
CA LYS A 427 22.00 -10.00 2.82
C LYS A 427 22.14 -11.26 1.96
N ARG A 428 22.68 -11.11 0.76
CA ARG A 428 22.96 -12.27 -0.11
C ARG A 428 24.21 -12.96 0.41
N THR A 429 24.10 -14.21 0.88
CA THR A 429 25.23 -15.01 1.32
C THR A 429 25.50 -16.15 0.33
N LYS A 430 26.77 -16.52 0.19
CA LYS A 430 27.18 -17.75 -0.51
C LYS A 430 28.03 -18.57 0.45
N THR A 431 27.55 -19.77 0.73
CA THR A 431 28.27 -20.74 1.56
C THR A 431 29.25 -21.51 0.69
N VAL A 432 30.54 -21.39 0.98
CA VAL A 432 31.61 -22.11 0.27
C VAL A 432 32.32 -23.00 1.29
N LYS A 433 32.53 -24.27 0.94
CA LYS A 433 33.34 -25.19 1.76
C LYS A 433 34.78 -24.69 1.76
N LYS A 434 35.44 -24.64 2.93
CA LYS A 434 36.85 -24.25 2.99
C LYS A 434 37.68 -25.27 2.19
N ALA A 435 38.62 -24.78 1.38
CA ALA A 435 39.46 -25.63 0.53
C ALA A 435 40.30 -26.64 1.33
N VAL A 436 40.66 -26.30 2.57
CA VAL A 436 41.54 -27.13 3.43
C VAL A 436 40.74 -27.95 4.47
N LYS A 437 39.59 -27.46 4.93
CA LYS A 437 38.70 -28.17 5.87
C LYS A 437 37.32 -28.32 5.26
N PHE A 438 37.13 -29.38 4.47
CA PHE A 438 35.90 -29.59 3.67
C PHE A 438 34.63 -29.80 4.51
N TRP A 439 34.77 -30.06 5.82
CA TRP A 439 33.69 -30.15 6.81
C TRP A 439 33.27 -28.79 7.39
N GLU A 440 34.03 -27.72 7.14
CA GLU A 440 33.72 -26.38 7.63
C GLU A 440 33.21 -25.49 6.48
N THR A 441 32.01 -24.95 6.65
CA THR A 441 31.41 -23.99 5.72
C THR A 441 31.75 -22.57 6.13
N ARG A 442 32.17 -21.73 5.16
CA ARG A 442 32.32 -20.29 5.37
C ARG A 442 31.29 -19.55 4.55
N GLU A 443 30.51 -18.70 5.21
CA GLU A 443 29.56 -17.81 4.54
C GLU A 443 30.27 -16.53 4.11
N PHE A 444 30.14 -16.20 2.82
CA PHE A 444 30.62 -14.94 2.26
C PHE A 444 29.43 -14.07 1.90
N THR A 445 29.42 -12.82 2.37
CA THR A 445 28.44 -11.82 1.93
C THR A 445 28.76 -11.35 0.51
N LEU A 446 27.84 -11.62 -0.41
CA LEU A 446 27.93 -11.17 -1.79
C LEU A 446 27.59 -9.68 -1.92
N PRO A 447 28.05 -9.02 -3.00
CA PRO A 447 27.57 -7.69 -3.36
C PRO A 447 26.05 -7.64 -3.42
N VAL A 448 25.48 -6.52 -2.96
CA VAL A 448 24.04 -6.27 -2.92
C VAL A 448 23.42 -6.50 -4.31
N VAL A 449 24.03 -5.92 -5.33
CA VAL A 449 23.58 -5.99 -6.71
C VAL A 449 24.43 -7.01 -7.49
N PRO A 450 23.84 -8.08 -8.08
CA PRO A 450 24.59 -8.99 -8.93
C PRO A 450 24.99 -8.31 -10.24
N VAL A 451 26.07 -8.77 -10.88
CA VAL A 451 26.53 -8.22 -12.17
C VAL A 451 25.44 -8.26 -13.25
N LYS A 452 24.62 -9.34 -13.28
CA LYS A 452 23.48 -9.44 -14.22
C LYS A 452 22.50 -8.27 -14.07
N GLU A 453 22.34 -7.80 -12.86
CA GLU A 453 21.39 -6.73 -12.52
C GLU A 453 21.94 -5.37 -12.91
N VAL A 454 23.25 -5.17 -12.77
CA VAL A 454 23.92 -3.97 -13.30
C VAL A 454 23.74 -3.90 -14.81
N VAL A 455 23.93 -5.02 -15.53
CA VAL A 455 23.72 -5.08 -16.99
C VAL A 455 22.25 -4.82 -17.35
N ARG A 456 21.31 -5.45 -16.63
CA ARG A 456 19.85 -5.24 -16.80
C ARG A 456 19.49 -3.76 -16.64
N LEU A 457 19.91 -3.15 -15.53
CA LEU A 457 19.63 -1.74 -15.22
C LEU A 457 20.29 -0.80 -16.23
N ALA A 458 21.53 -1.06 -16.63
CA ALA A 458 22.24 -0.25 -17.61
C ALA A 458 21.61 -0.34 -19.01
N ALA A 459 21.16 -1.53 -19.44
CA ALA A 459 20.45 -1.71 -20.70
C ALA A 459 19.06 -1.07 -20.70
N ARG A 460 18.38 -1.07 -19.55
CA ARG A 460 17.04 -0.49 -19.37
C ARG A 460 17.07 1.03 -19.23
N ALA A 461 18.12 1.60 -18.64
CA ALA A 461 18.21 3.02 -18.28
C ALA A 461 17.90 3.99 -19.43
N PRO A 462 18.39 3.80 -20.67
CA PRO A 462 18.07 4.68 -21.79
C PRO A 462 16.60 4.65 -22.22
N LEU A 463 15.83 3.63 -21.83
CA LEU A 463 14.40 3.48 -22.20
C LEU A 463 13.45 4.00 -21.12
N THR A 464 13.95 4.49 -19.99
CA THR A 464 13.11 4.95 -18.86
C THR A 464 12.42 6.29 -19.12
N TRP A 465 12.93 7.08 -20.07
CA TRP A 465 12.29 8.31 -20.56
C TRP A 465 10.94 8.06 -21.26
N TYR A 466 10.68 6.86 -21.76
CA TYR A 466 9.42 6.49 -22.42
C TYR A 466 8.78 5.24 -21.79
N PRO A 467 8.06 5.40 -20.66
CA PRO A 467 7.49 4.29 -19.89
C PRO A 467 6.60 3.30 -20.65
N PRO A 468 5.73 3.71 -21.61
CA PRO A 468 4.85 2.78 -22.33
C PRO A 468 5.59 1.68 -23.08
N LEU A 469 6.72 2.01 -23.73
CA LEU A 469 7.55 1.03 -24.40
C LEU A 469 8.17 0.08 -23.37
N LEU A 470 8.68 0.62 -22.27
CA LEU A 470 9.31 -0.19 -21.24
C LEU A 470 8.30 -1.17 -20.59
N GLU A 471 7.05 -0.79 -20.42
CA GLU A 471 5.98 -1.69 -19.94
C GLU A 471 5.64 -2.78 -20.95
N HIS A 472 5.61 -2.44 -22.24
CA HIS A 472 5.31 -3.40 -23.30
C HIS A 472 6.35 -4.51 -23.39
N TRP A 473 7.64 -4.18 -23.26
CA TRP A 473 8.74 -5.14 -23.38
C TRP A 473 9.15 -5.76 -22.05
N GLY A 474 9.07 -4.98 -20.97
CA GLY A 474 9.48 -5.35 -19.62
C GLY A 474 8.40 -5.99 -18.76
N GLY A 475 7.14 -5.98 -19.21
CA GLY A 475 6.03 -6.42 -18.39
C GLY A 475 5.61 -5.40 -17.35
N LYS A 476 4.51 -5.69 -16.64
CA LYS A 476 3.94 -4.80 -15.64
C LYS A 476 3.12 -5.54 -14.60
N LEU A 477 2.98 -4.92 -13.43
CA LEU A 477 2.05 -5.34 -12.40
C LEU A 477 0.67 -4.74 -12.69
N VAL A 478 -0.36 -5.58 -12.71
CA VAL A 478 -1.77 -5.20 -12.81
C VAL A 478 -2.41 -5.37 -11.44
N LEU A 479 -2.98 -4.30 -10.92
CA LEU A 479 -3.63 -4.27 -9.63
C LEU A 479 -5.09 -4.77 -9.74
N PRO A 480 -5.64 -5.37 -8.67
CA PRO A 480 -7.01 -5.87 -8.65
C PRO A 480 -8.01 -4.71 -8.74
N GLU A 481 -9.18 -4.98 -9.34
CA GLU A 481 -10.31 -4.06 -9.37
C GLU A 481 -11.54 -4.68 -8.70
N PRO A 482 -12.34 -3.90 -7.94
CA PRO A 482 -12.11 -2.51 -7.54
C PRO A 482 -10.92 -2.34 -6.58
N PHE A 483 -10.07 -1.35 -6.85
CA PHE A 483 -8.81 -1.19 -6.11
C PHE A 483 -8.93 -0.38 -4.80
N GLY A 484 -8.39 -0.93 -3.72
CA GLY A 484 -8.04 -0.20 -2.49
C GLY A 484 -6.77 -0.78 -1.88
N LEU A 485 -5.81 0.07 -1.46
CA LEU A 485 -4.49 -0.35 -0.98
C LEU A 485 -4.58 -1.33 0.19
N ARG A 486 -5.44 -1.02 1.18
CA ARG A 486 -5.57 -1.87 2.37
C ARG A 486 -6.24 -3.19 2.04
N HIS A 487 -7.32 -3.14 1.27
CA HIS A 487 -8.12 -4.30 0.90
C HIS A 487 -7.34 -5.30 0.04
N ALA A 488 -6.50 -4.81 -0.88
CA ALA A 488 -5.75 -5.65 -1.79
C ALA A 488 -4.78 -6.61 -1.07
N TRP A 489 -4.22 -6.17 0.07
CA TRP A 489 -3.11 -6.85 0.74
C TRP A 489 -3.34 -7.03 2.25
N ALA A 490 -4.60 -7.09 2.68
CA ALA A 490 -4.96 -7.49 4.04
C ALA A 490 -4.97 -9.02 4.18
N ASP A 491 -4.46 -9.51 5.31
CA ASP A 491 -4.58 -10.90 5.74
C ASP A 491 -5.78 -11.07 6.67
N LYS A 492 -6.18 -12.31 6.94
CA LYS A 492 -7.32 -12.63 7.83
C LYS A 492 -6.95 -12.30 9.29
N PRO A 493 -7.80 -11.59 10.04
CA PRO A 493 -7.50 -11.17 11.42
C PRO A 493 -7.35 -12.34 12.39
N TRP A 494 -8.01 -13.47 12.12
CA TRP A 494 -8.12 -14.63 13.02
C TRP A 494 -6.83 -15.44 13.21
N ARG A 495 -5.73 -15.10 12.53
CA ARG A 495 -4.42 -15.72 12.77
C ARG A 495 -3.78 -15.28 14.09
N HIS A 496 -4.16 -14.11 14.59
CA HIS A 496 -3.64 -13.55 15.84
C HIS A 496 -4.74 -13.58 16.91
N ARG A 497 -4.59 -14.44 17.92
CA ARG A 497 -5.59 -14.62 18.99
C ARG A 497 -5.94 -13.31 19.70
N PHE A 498 -4.94 -12.48 20.03
CA PHE A 498 -5.21 -11.21 20.71
C PHE A 498 -6.01 -10.23 19.85
N MET A 499 -5.77 -10.19 18.53
CA MET A 499 -6.56 -9.35 17.62
C MET A 499 -8.01 -9.84 17.53
N ALA A 500 -8.24 -11.16 17.58
CA ALA A 500 -9.57 -11.73 17.63
C ALA A 500 -10.28 -11.36 18.95
N ASP A 501 -9.61 -11.53 20.09
CA ASP A 501 -10.16 -11.19 21.41
C ASP A 501 -10.52 -9.70 21.52
N ASP A 502 -9.68 -8.81 20.99
CA ASP A 502 -9.93 -7.36 20.96
C ASP A 502 -11.13 -7.01 20.06
N ALA A 503 -11.29 -7.68 18.91
CA ALA A 503 -12.46 -7.52 18.04
C ALA A 503 -13.77 -7.89 18.76
N MET A 504 -13.77 -8.99 19.50
CA MET A 504 -14.94 -9.42 20.29
C MET A 504 -15.27 -8.44 21.41
N ARG A 505 -14.25 -7.93 22.12
CA ARG A 505 -14.42 -6.98 23.23
C ARG A 505 -14.99 -5.64 22.78
N ALA A 506 -14.62 -5.15 21.61
CA ALA A 506 -15.08 -3.85 21.09
C ALA A 506 -16.58 -3.82 20.75
N ALA A 507 -17.21 -4.96 20.45
CA ALA A 507 -18.62 -5.02 20.07
C ALA A 507 -19.58 -4.76 21.25
N THR A 508 -19.24 -5.26 22.44
CA THR A 508 -20.10 -5.16 23.64
C THR A 508 -20.46 -3.71 24.03
N PRO A 509 -19.50 -2.78 24.20
CA PRO A 509 -19.82 -1.41 24.59
C PRO A 509 -20.66 -0.68 23.53
N VAL A 510 -20.36 -0.90 22.23
CA VAL A 510 -21.13 -0.29 21.13
C VAL A 510 -22.57 -0.77 21.14
N LEU A 511 -22.80 -2.08 21.29
CA LEU A 511 -24.15 -2.64 21.35
C LEU A 511 -24.96 -2.09 22.52
N ARG A 512 -24.34 -1.97 23.70
CA ARG A 512 -25.00 -1.42 24.89
C ARG A 512 -25.43 0.03 24.67
N VAL A 513 -24.51 0.87 24.18
CA VAL A 513 -24.80 2.29 23.91
C VAL A 513 -25.89 2.46 22.86
N VAL A 514 -25.86 1.67 21.78
CA VAL A 514 -26.88 1.73 20.73
C VAL A 514 -28.25 1.31 21.26
N HIS A 515 -28.33 0.22 22.03
CA HIS A 515 -29.59 -0.22 22.61
C HIS A 515 -30.13 0.78 23.64
N GLU A 516 -29.29 1.32 24.51
CA GLU A 516 -29.68 2.32 25.50
C GLU A 516 -30.19 3.60 24.84
N ALA A 517 -29.48 4.12 23.84
CA ALA A 517 -29.91 5.29 23.07
C ALA A 517 -31.25 5.05 22.37
N ALA A 518 -31.45 3.87 21.77
CA ALA A 518 -32.71 3.52 21.14
C ALA A 518 -33.86 3.41 22.14
N LEU A 519 -33.65 2.77 23.29
CA LEU A 519 -34.65 2.65 24.35
C LEU A 519 -35.06 4.02 24.92
N GLY A 520 -34.11 4.95 25.07
CA GLY A 520 -34.40 6.33 25.48
C GLY A 520 -35.33 7.05 24.51
N VAL A 521 -35.01 7.01 23.21
CA VAL A 521 -35.88 7.61 22.17
C VAL A 521 -37.26 6.96 22.15
N LEU A 522 -37.33 5.64 22.28
CA LEU A 522 -38.62 4.93 22.32
C LEU A 522 -39.47 5.34 23.53
N ALA A 523 -38.86 5.49 24.71
CA ALA A 523 -39.55 5.93 25.91
C ALA A 523 -40.08 7.37 25.77
N ASP A 524 -39.27 8.28 25.22
CA ASP A 524 -39.66 9.69 24.97
C ASP A 524 -40.84 9.80 23.99
N HIS A 525 -40.95 8.85 23.07
CA HIS A 525 -42.04 8.77 22.09
C HIS A 525 -43.25 7.94 22.55
N GLY A 526 -43.28 7.49 23.81
CA GLY A 526 -44.42 6.79 24.41
C GLY A 526 -44.55 5.33 23.98
N VAL A 527 -43.44 4.68 23.60
CA VAL A 527 -43.39 3.24 23.26
C VAL A 527 -43.03 2.42 24.49
N SER A 528 -43.66 1.25 24.66
CA SER A 528 -43.30 0.29 25.71
C SER A 528 -41.93 -0.33 25.43
N THR A 529 -41.01 -0.16 26.38
CA THR A 529 -39.62 -0.63 26.28
C THR A 529 -39.39 -2.02 26.88
N GLU A 530 -40.39 -2.62 27.52
CA GLU A 530 -40.23 -3.88 28.27
C GLU A 530 -39.76 -5.04 27.38
N ARG A 531 -40.41 -5.24 26.23
CA ARG A 531 -40.03 -6.30 25.27
C ARG A 531 -38.62 -6.06 24.70
N PHE A 532 -38.31 -4.81 24.36
CA PHE A 532 -37.00 -4.43 23.85
C PHE A 532 -35.90 -4.62 24.90
N GLY A 533 -36.14 -4.28 26.16
CA GLY A 533 -35.22 -4.48 27.28
C GLY A 533 -34.93 -5.94 27.57
N ASN A 534 -35.97 -6.79 27.55
CA ASN A 534 -35.82 -8.24 27.71
C ASN A 534 -34.97 -8.85 26.58
N ARG A 535 -35.22 -8.45 25.32
CA ARG A 535 -34.43 -8.94 24.17
C ARG A 535 -33.01 -8.37 24.16
N ALA A 536 -32.80 -7.11 24.55
CA ALA A 536 -31.47 -6.52 24.67
C ALA A 536 -30.61 -7.23 25.74
N THR A 537 -31.23 -7.66 26.84
CA THR A 537 -30.57 -8.46 27.89
C THR A 537 -30.12 -9.82 27.36
N PHE A 538 -30.99 -10.50 26.61
CA PHE A 538 -30.64 -11.77 25.94
C PHE A 538 -29.50 -11.60 24.92
N LEU A 539 -29.58 -10.57 24.07
CA LEU A 539 -28.54 -10.26 23.09
C LEU A 539 -27.19 -9.98 23.74
N SER A 540 -27.18 -9.32 24.90
CA SER A 540 -25.95 -9.07 25.67
C SER A 540 -25.24 -10.36 26.08
N GLY A 541 -25.98 -11.44 26.35
CA GLY A 541 -25.41 -12.77 26.58
C GLY A 541 -24.84 -13.40 25.30
N ALA A 542 -25.54 -13.26 24.16
CA ALA A 542 -25.09 -13.79 22.87
C ALA A 542 -23.81 -13.12 22.32
N VAL A 543 -23.54 -11.87 22.72
CA VAL A 543 -22.31 -11.13 22.35
C VAL A 543 -21.08 -11.66 23.09
N GLN A 544 -21.26 -12.28 24.25
CA GLN A 544 -20.18 -12.85 25.06
C GLN A 544 -19.74 -14.23 24.58
N ASP A 545 -20.40 -14.80 23.55
CA ASP A 545 -19.96 -16.02 22.89
C ASP A 545 -18.59 -15.79 22.23
N PRO A 546 -17.52 -16.50 22.64
CA PRO A 546 -16.16 -16.27 22.17
C PRO A 546 -15.91 -16.77 20.74
N THR A 547 -16.92 -17.32 20.06
CA THR A 547 -16.75 -17.90 18.73
C THR A 547 -17.03 -16.89 17.60
N PRO A 548 -16.02 -16.47 16.81
CA PRO A 548 -16.27 -15.69 15.61
C PRO A 548 -17.03 -16.55 14.60
N ARG A 549 -18.17 -16.06 14.11
CA ARG A 549 -19.03 -16.80 13.18
C ARG A 549 -18.72 -16.40 11.74
N GLN A 550 -18.90 -17.34 10.82
CA GLN A 550 -18.91 -17.03 9.40
C GLN A 550 -20.29 -16.46 9.02
N ALA A 551 -20.51 -15.19 9.36
CA ALA A 551 -21.82 -14.54 9.21
C ALA A 551 -22.30 -14.45 7.75
N ASP A 552 -21.39 -14.54 6.77
CA ASP A 552 -21.70 -14.45 5.34
C ASP A 552 -21.79 -15.82 4.64
N VAL A 553 -21.53 -16.93 5.36
CA VAL A 553 -21.74 -18.28 4.80
C VAL A 553 -23.17 -18.70 5.11
N TYR A 554 -24.05 -18.45 4.15
CA TYR A 554 -25.38 -19.05 4.13
C TYR A 554 -25.23 -20.50 3.68
N ASN A 555 -25.20 -21.43 4.65
CA ASN A 555 -25.38 -22.86 4.37
C ASN A 555 -26.85 -23.07 4.02
N ALA A 556 -27.22 -22.74 2.78
CA ALA A 556 -28.54 -23.00 2.21
C ALA A 556 -28.65 -24.45 1.73
#